data_AF-A0A662VAS5-F1
#
_entry.id   AF-A0A662VAS5-F1
#
_cell.length_a   1.000
_cell.length_b   1.000
_cell.length_c   1.000
_cell.angle_alpha   90.00
_cell.angle_beta   90.00
_cell.angle_gamma   90.00
#
_symmetry.space_group_name_H-M   'P 1'
#
loop_
_entity.id
_entity.type
_entity.pdbx_description
1 polymer ?
#
loop_
_entity_poly.entity_id
_entity_poly.type
_entity_poly.pdbx_seq_one_letter_code
_entity_poly.pdbx_strand_id
1 'polypeptide(L)'
;MKKFEIFKILKVMALPIDILNKGLRTVRGQKLSGEKTEEWIDDEYFRTKCKEAFGTGQFLYLAPDPKFKILSRRKLVRFLNKDKTESAQYRKIIHDCDDFAWILHGKIREKFGSVAFGVCWYDEHAVNIWYSAEDDKVYLVEPQTDEIYSYPKGEKPLAVIL
;
A
#
# COMPACT_ATOMS: atom_id res chain seq x y z
N MET A 1 44.84 24.88 11.00
CA MET A 1 43.43 24.96 10.59
C MET A 1 42.98 23.61 10.06
N LYS A 2 41.94 23.03 10.65
CA LYS A 2 41.54 21.62 10.54
C LYS A 2 40.84 21.33 9.20
N LYS A 3 41.33 20.35 8.45
CA LYS A 3 40.57 19.64 7.41
C LYS A 3 39.50 18.79 8.11
N PHE A 4 38.23 19.19 8.02
CA PHE A 4 37.11 18.42 8.56
C PHE A 4 36.53 17.51 7.47
N GLU A 5 36.21 16.29 7.90
CA GLU A 5 35.84 15.12 7.12
C GLU A 5 34.62 15.34 6.21
N ILE A 6 34.77 15.05 4.92
CA ILE A 6 33.66 14.96 3.94
C ILE A 6 33.15 13.51 3.78
N PHE A 7 33.75 12.53 4.47
CA PHE A 7 33.35 11.11 4.39
C PHE A 7 32.44 10.66 5.53
N LYS A 8 31.24 11.27 5.68
CA LYS A 8 30.24 10.74 6.63
C LYS A 8 28.77 11.09 6.37
N ILE A 9 28.40 11.58 5.17
CA ILE A 9 26.99 11.89 4.83
C ILE A 9 26.57 11.16 3.55
N LEU A 10 26.78 9.84 3.52
CA LEU A 10 26.32 8.95 2.44
C LEU A 10 25.81 7.62 3.01
N LYS A 11 25.10 7.71 4.14
CA LYS A 11 24.57 6.54 4.86
C LYS A 11 23.27 6.87 5.58
N VAL A 12 22.28 7.39 4.85
CA VAL A 12 20.91 7.53 5.37
C VAL A 12 19.95 7.06 4.27
N MET A 13 19.46 5.84 4.47
CA MET A 13 18.23 5.27 3.89
C MET A 13 18.27 4.90 2.41
N ALA A 14 19.26 4.09 2.02
CA ALA A 14 18.95 3.01 1.11
C ALA A 14 18.22 1.94 1.95
N LEU A 15 16.98 1.60 1.59
CA LEU A 15 16.39 0.35 2.04
C LEU A 15 17.43 -0.76 1.80
N PRO A 16 17.67 -1.67 2.76
CA PRO A 16 18.56 -2.79 2.51
C PRO A 16 18.06 -3.52 1.26
N ILE A 17 18.89 -3.57 0.22
CA ILE A 17 18.65 -4.37 -1.00
C ILE A 17 18.32 -5.83 -0.64
N ASP A 18 18.73 -6.28 0.55
CA ASP A 18 18.43 -7.60 1.11
C ASP A 18 16.95 -7.81 1.52
N ILE A 19 16.17 -6.74 1.72
CA ILE A 19 14.72 -6.80 1.98
C ILE A 19 13.95 -6.90 0.65
N LEU A 20 14.40 -6.17 -0.37
CA LEU A 20 13.89 -6.32 -1.74
C LEU A 20 14.07 -7.75 -2.26
N ASN A 21 15.19 -8.41 -1.97
CA ASN A 21 15.49 -9.74 -2.52
C ASN A 21 14.82 -10.93 -1.80
N LYS A 22 14.23 -10.76 -0.60
CA LYS A 22 13.67 -11.89 0.18
C LYS A 22 12.17 -12.11 0.03
N GLY A 23 11.47 -11.29 -0.77
CA GLY A 23 10.03 -11.39 -1.02
C GLY A 23 9.60 -11.32 -2.49
N LEU A 24 10.54 -11.23 -3.44
CA LEU A 24 10.26 -11.08 -4.87
C LEU A 24 9.64 -12.35 -5.47
N ARG A 25 8.32 -12.48 -5.36
CA ARG A 25 7.52 -13.12 -6.40
C ARG A 25 6.98 -12.03 -7.30
N THR A 26 7.78 -11.63 -8.29
CA THR A 26 7.29 -10.83 -9.41
C THR A 26 6.20 -11.65 -10.10
N VAL A 27 4.91 -11.29 -9.91
CA VAL A 27 3.80 -11.97 -10.59
C VAL A 27 3.69 -11.43 -12.02
N ARG A 28 4.73 -11.67 -12.83
CA ARG A 28 4.66 -11.52 -14.29
C ARG A 28 4.17 -12.86 -14.85
N GLY A 29 2.90 -12.91 -15.26
CA GLY A 29 2.39 -14.02 -16.08
C GLY A 29 1.13 -14.74 -15.61
N GLN A 30 0.32 -14.18 -14.70
CA GLN A 30 -0.98 -14.80 -14.39
C GLN A 30 -2.05 -14.44 -15.42
N LYS A 31 -2.63 -15.50 -16.03
CA LYS A 31 -3.73 -15.45 -16.98
C LYS A 31 -4.98 -14.91 -16.27
N LEU A 32 -5.45 -13.73 -16.67
CA LEU A 32 -6.59 -13.03 -16.08
C LEU A 32 -7.90 -13.76 -16.43
N SER A 33 -8.35 -14.68 -15.58
CA SER A 33 -9.63 -15.39 -15.75
C SER A 33 -10.81 -14.60 -15.17
N GLY A 34 -11.83 -14.33 -15.99
CA GLY A 34 -13.22 -14.03 -15.62
C GLY A 34 -13.51 -12.78 -14.78
N GLU A 35 -14.28 -11.83 -15.30
CA GLU A 35 -14.86 -10.75 -14.49
C GLU A 35 -15.97 -11.31 -13.61
N LYS A 36 -15.69 -11.51 -12.32
CA LYS A 36 -16.76 -11.54 -11.32
C LYS A 36 -17.37 -10.14 -11.18
N THR A 37 -18.68 -10.11 -10.99
CA THR A 37 -19.49 -8.91 -10.71
C THR A 37 -18.91 -8.12 -9.54
N GLU A 38 -19.22 -6.83 -9.46
CA GLU A 38 -18.70 -5.95 -8.41
C GLU A 38 -19.26 -6.36 -7.04
N GLU A 39 -18.48 -7.19 -6.32
CA GLU A 39 -18.78 -7.66 -4.98
C GLU A 39 -18.50 -6.54 -3.95
N TRP A 40 -19.31 -6.50 -2.90
CA TRP A 40 -19.16 -5.59 -1.76
C TRP A 40 -18.80 -6.40 -0.52
N ILE A 41 -17.99 -5.82 0.37
CA ILE A 41 -17.69 -6.38 1.69
C ILE A 41 -18.07 -5.38 2.78
N ASP A 42 -18.48 -5.88 3.93
CA ASP A 42 -18.77 -5.06 5.09
C ASP A 42 -17.47 -4.65 5.81
N ASP A 43 -17.50 -3.51 6.52
CA ASP A 43 -16.35 -2.99 7.27
C ASP A 43 -15.71 -4.03 8.20
N GLU A 44 -16.55 -4.76 8.94
CA GLU A 44 -16.09 -5.75 9.91
C GLU A 44 -15.28 -6.88 9.24
N TYR A 45 -15.70 -7.29 8.04
CA TYR A 45 -15.00 -8.30 7.27
C TYR A 45 -13.64 -7.78 6.82
N PHE A 46 -13.58 -6.57 6.26
CA PHE A 46 -12.31 -5.98 5.83
C PHE A 46 -11.36 -5.76 7.01
N ARG A 47 -11.87 -5.28 8.14
CA ARG A 47 -11.10 -5.14 9.40
C ARG A 47 -10.54 -6.49 9.87
N THR A 48 -11.31 -7.58 9.73
CA THR A 48 -10.85 -8.93 10.04
C THR A 48 -9.70 -9.35 9.15
N LYS A 49 -9.79 -9.07 7.84
CA LYS A 49 -8.70 -9.35 6.89
C LYS A 49 -7.44 -8.52 7.15
N CYS A 50 -7.58 -7.28 7.61
CA CYS A 50 -6.45 -6.50 8.11
C CYS A 50 -5.77 -7.17 9.31
N LYS A 51 -6.55 -7.62 10.31
CA LYS A 51 -6.00 -8.33 11.48
C LYS A 51 -5.30 -9.64 11.11
N GLU A 52 -5.86 -10.41 10.18
CA GLU A 52 -5.24 -11.64 9.68
C GLU A 52 -3.86 -11.37 9.05
N ALA A 53 -3.73 -10.29 8.28
CA ALA A 53 -2.45 -9.93 7.65
C ALA A 53 -1.43 -9.35 8.63
N PHE A 54 -1.87 -8.54 9.58
CA PHE A 54 -0.97 -7.86 10.52
C PHE A 54 -0.57 -8.73 11.73
N GLY A 55 -1.35 -9.76 12.04
CA GLY A 55 -1.18 -10.60 13.23
C GLY A 55 -1.81 -9.97 14.48
N THR A 56 -1.27 -10.32 15.65
CA THR A 56 -1.90 -10.07 16.97
C THR A 56 -1.68 -8.66 17.53
N GLY A 57 -1.41 -7.66 16.68
CA GLY A 57 -1.17 -6.28 17.07
C GLY A 57 -2.44 -5.45 17.20
N GLN A 58 -2.40 -4.42 18.05
CA GLN A 58 -3.41 -3.35 18.06
C GLN A 58 -3.00 -2.27 17.05
N PHE A 59 -3.98 -1.72 16.33
CA PHE A 59 -3.80 -0.60 15.41
C PHE A 59 -5.07 0.25 15.40
N LEU A 60 -4.92 1.53 15.08
CA LEU A 60 -6.04 2.41 14.82
C LEU A 60 -6.67 2.01 13.49
N TYR A 61 -8.00 1.85 13.47
CA TYR A 61 -8.73 1.57 12.24
C TYR A 61 -9.90 2.53 12.12
N LEU A 62 -9.87 3.37 11.09
CA LEU A 62 -10.88 4.38 10.79
C LEU A 62 -11.52 4.09 9.43
N ALA A 63 -12.82 3.86 9.45
CA ALA A 63 -13.61 3.50 8.29
C ALA A 63 -15.00 4.11 8.45
N PRO A 64 -15.29 5.24 7.78
CA PRO A 64 -16.56 5.93 7.93
C PRO A 64 -17.71 5.22 7.19
N ASP A 65 -17.38 4.48 6.13
CA ASP A 65 -18.36 3.74 5.32
C ASP A 65 -18.63 2.35 5.92
N PRO A 66 -19.89 1.87 5.93
CA PRO A 66 -20.23 0.55 6.45
C PRO A 66 -19.86 -0.59 5.48
N LYS A 67 -19.70 -0.28 4.18
CA LYS A 67 -19.44 -1.26 3.12
C LYS A 67 -18.50 -0.70 2.07
N PHE A 68 -17.72 -1.61 1.49
CA PHE A 68 -16.70 -1.29 0.51
C PHE A 68 -16.84 -2.15 -0.73
N LYS A 69 -16.77 -1.51 -1.89
CA LYS A 69 -16.67 -2.19 -3.17
C LYS A 69 -15.30 -2.85 -3.32
N ILE A 70 -15.28 -4.06 -3.85
CA ILE A 70 -14.05 -4.78 -4.14
C ILE A 70 -13.52 -4.34 -5.51
N LEU A 71 -12.28 -3.86 -5.52
CA LEU A 71 -11.55 -3.59 -6.75
C LEU A 71 -10.78 -4.86 -7.15
N SER A 72 -11.01 -5.41 -8.34
CA SER A 72 -10.25 -6.57 -8.80
C SER A 72 -8.79 -6.22 -9.07
N ARG A 73 -7.88 -7.21 -8.99
CA ARG A 73 -6.45 -7.01 -9.26
C ARG A 73 -6.26 -6.35 -10.63
N ARG A 74 -7.00 -6.83 -11.63
CA ARG A 74 -6.96 -6.31 -12.99
C ARG A 74 -7.35 -4.84 -13.08
N LYS A 75 -8.40 -4.41 -12.38
CA LYS A 75 -8.86 -3.02 -12.38
C LYS A 75 -7.84 -2.12 -11.66
N LEU A 76 -7.32 -2.56 -10.52
CA LEU A 76 -6.28 -1.85 -9.77
C LEU A 76 -5.01 -1.66 -10.61
N VAL A 77 -4.44 -2.73 -11.17
CA VAL A 77 -3.23 -2.65 -12.00
C VAL A 77 -3.44 -1.77 -13.24
N ARG A 78 -4.61 -1.85 -13.90
CA ARG A 78 -4.93 -0.95 -15.02
C ARG A 78 -5.06 0.51 -14.60
N PHE A 79 -5.50 0.77 -13.37
CA PHE A 79 -5.56 2.11 -12.82
C PHE A 79 -4.15 2.63 -12.54
N LEU A 80 -3.34 1.88 -11.80
CA LEU A 80 -1.95 2.25 -11.46
C LEU A 80 -1.13 2.56 -12.72
N ASN A 81 -1.18 1.69 -13.74
CA ASN A 81 -0.49 1.92 -15.03
C ASN A 81 -0.91 3.20 -15.79
N LYS A 82 -2.04 3.82 -15.43
CA LYS A 82 -2.54 5.06 -16.05
C LYS A 82 -2.39 6.26 -15.13
N ASP A 83 -2.45 6.02 -13.83
CA ASP A 83 -2.08 7.00 -12.84
C ASP A 83 -0.62 7.37 -13.03
N LYS A 84 -0.26 8.55 -12.55
CA LYS A 84 1.09 9.10 -12.63
C LYS A 84 1.58 9.55 -11.26
N THR A 85 1.06 8.96 -10.19
CA THR A 85 1.45 9.33 -8.82
C THR A 85 2.94 9.05 -8.61
N GLU A 86 3.44 7.95 -9.15
CA GLU A 86 4.86 7.57 -9.19
C GLU A 86 5.75 8.56 -9.95
N SER A 87 5.18 9.41 -10.81
CA SER A 87 5.93 10.45 -11.52
C SER A 87 6.20 11.71 -10.67
N ALA A 88 5.56 11.84 -9.50
CA ALA A 88 5.86 12.91 -8.58
C ALA A 88 7.29 12.77 -8.01
N GLN A 89 7.98 13.88 -7.83
CA GLN A 89 9.33 13.86 -7.29
C GLN A 89 9.28 13.68 -5.76
N TYR A 90 9.83 12.59 -5.26
CA TYR A 90 10.04 12.41 -3.81
C TYR A 90 10.90 13.54 -3.24
N ARG A 91 10.42 14.17 -2.17
CA ARG A 91 11.13 15.22 -1.44
C ARG A 91 11.01 14.96 0.05
N LYS A 92 12.10 14.46 0.64
CA LYS A 92 12.21 14.19 2.07
C LYS A 92 11.63 15.38 2.88
N ILE A 93 10.68 15.12 3.79
CA ILE A 93 9.99 16.06 4.70
C ILE A 93 8.78 16.81 4.11
N ILE A 94 8.73 17.08 2.81
CA ILE A 94 7.68 17.96 2.23
C ILE A 94 6.79 17.21 1.21
N HIS A 95 7.28 16.08 0.70
CA HIS A 95 6.57 15.21 -0.22
C HIS A 95 7.11 13.79 -0.04
N ASP A 96 6.75 13.16 1.07
CA ASP A 96 7.25 11.82 1.42
C ASP A 96 6.16 10.74 1.32
N CYS A 97 6.40 9.56 1.89
CA CYS A 97 5.59 8.38 1.67
C CYS A 97 4.09 8.59 1.96
N ASP A 98 3.74 9.43 2.93
CA ASP A 98 2.36 9.69 3.32
C ASP A 98 1.62 10.53 2.27
N ASP A 99 2.27 11.53 1.67
CA ASP A 99 1.74 12.35 0.59
C ASP A 99 1.37 11.49 -0.62
N PHE A 100 2.28 10.59 -1.04
CA PHE A 100 2.01 9.65 -2.14
C PHE A 100 0.82 8.74 -1.82
N ALA A 101 0.75 8.19 -0.60
CA ALA A 101 -0.33 7.28 -0.20
C ALA A 101 -1.69 7.99 -0.17
N TRP A 102 -1.75 9.24 0.30
CA TRP A 102 -2.96 10.04 0.31
C TRP A 102 -3.40 10.48 -1.09
N ILE A 103 -2.46 10.86 -1.95
CA ILE A 103 -2.74 11.21 -3.35
C ILE A 103 -3.34 10.01 -4.08
N LEU A 104 -2.71 8.83 -3.98
CA LEU A 104 -3.23 7.62 -4.63
C LEU A 104 -4.60 7.22 -4.07
N HIS A 105 -4.78 7.30 -2.75
CA HIS A 105 -6.06 7.03 -2.10
C HIS A 105 -7.18 7.94 -2.62
N GLY A 106 -6.92 9.26 -2.69
CA GLY A 106 -7.87 10.24 -3.21
C GLY A 106 -8.29 9.97 -4.65
N LYS A 107 -7.33 9.67 -5.53
CA LYS A 107 -7.61 9.36 -6.95
C LYS A 107 -8.39 8.05 -7.13
N ILE A 108 -8.10 7.03 -6.33
CA ILE A 108 -8.86 5.77 -6.32
C ILE A 108 -10.31 6.03 -5.88
N ARG A 109 -10.51 6.80 -4.81
CA ARG A 109 -11.83 7.17 -4.29
C ARG A 109 -12.63 8.00 -5.29
N GLU A 110 -11.99 8.98 -5.94
CA GLU A 110 -12.60 9.77 -7.02
C GLU A 110 -13.07 8.86 -8.17
N LYS A 111 -12.27 7.85 -8.54
CA LYS A 111 -12.58 6.99 -9.68
C LYS A 111 -13.60 5.91 -9.38
N PHE A 112 -13.58 5.31 -8.19
CA PHE A 112 -14.29 4.07 -7.89
C PHE A 112 -15.29 4.19 -6.73
N GLY A 113 -15.36 5.33 -6.03
CA GLY A 113 -16.20 5.53 -4.86
C GLY A 113 -15.67 4.78 -3.63
N SER A 114 -16.56 4.35 -2.73
CA SER A 114 -16.20 3.61 -1.52
C SER A 114 -15.69 2.21 -1.85
N VAL A 115 -14.36 2.06 -1.93
CA VAL A 115 -13.67 0.80 -2.21
C VAL A 115 -12.85 0.33 -1.02
N ALA A 116 -12.57 -0.97 -0.96
CA ALA A 116 -11.71 -1.59 0.06
C ALA A 116 -10.23 -1.27 -0.23
N PHE A 117 -9.92 0.03 -0.22
CA PHE A 117 -8.63 0.64 -0.51
C PHE A 117 -8.43 1.84 0.42
N GLY A 118 -7.30 1.86 1.14
CA GLY A 118 -7.03 2.84 2.20
C GLY A 118 -5.56 3.24 2.27
N VAL A 119 -5.22 3.99 3.30
CA VAL A 119 -3.85 4.30 3.70
C VAL A 119 -3.50 3.47 4.93
N CYS A 120 -2.31 2.88 4.94
CA CYS A 120 -1.77 2.10 6.04
C CYS A 120 -0.43 2.69 6.47
N TRP A 121 -0.31 3.02 7.75
CA TRP A 121 0.95 3.40 8.38
C TRP A 121 1.50 2.22 9.17
N TYR A 122 2.78 1.96 9.01
CA TYR A 122 3.55 1.04 9.84
C TYR A 122 4.98 1.57 9.99
N ASP A 123 5.49 1.51 11.22
CA ASP A 123 6.80 2.09 11.58
C ASP A 123 6.96 3.56 11.10
N GLU A 124 7.96 3.88 10.28
CA GLU A 124 8.20 5.20 9.67
C GLU A 124 7.70 5.30 8.21
N HIS A 125 6.82 4.40 7.76
CA HIS A 125 6.37 4.32 6.36
C HIS A 125 4.84 4.41 6.22
N ALA A 126 4.39 4.96 5.09
CA ALA A 126 3.00 5.05 4.71
C ALA A 126 2.80 4.52 3.29
N VAL A 127 1.82 3.65 3.13
CA VAL A 127 1.49 3.00 1.86
C VAL A 127 -0.02 2.87 1.72
N ASN A 128 -0.50 2.36 0.60
CA ASN A 128 -1.90 2.00 0.49
C ASN A 128 -2.15 0.53 0.85
N ILE A 129 -3.34 0.24 1.36
CA ILE A 129 -3.82 -1.12 1.63
C ILE A 129 -5.01 -1.42 0.72
N TRP A 130 -5.11 -2.65 0.22
CA TRP A 130 -6.14 -3.10 -0.71
C TRP A 130 -6.57 -4.53 -0.41
N TYR A 131 -7.88 -4.81 -0.45
CA TYR A 131 -8.40 -6.19 -0.37
C TYR A 131 -8.54 -6.84 -1.75
N SER A 132 -7.96 -8.03 -1.90
CA SER A 132 -8.14 -8.89 -3.07
C SER A 132 -9.13 -10.02 -2.78
N ALA A 133 -10.30 -9.99 -3.43
CA ALA A 133 -11.24 -11.13 -3.38
C ALA A 133 -10.73 -12.38 -4.12
N GLU A 134 -9.80 -12.23 -5.07
CA GLU A 134 -9.21 -13.36 -5.79
C GLU A 134 -8.35 -14.23 -4.85
N ASP A 135 -7.66 -13.59 -3.91
CA ASP A 135 -6.74 -14.25 -2.97
C ASP A 135 -7.29 -14.28 -1.52
N ASP A 136 -8.50 -13.77 -1.30
CA ASP A 136 -9.15 -13.59 0.01
C ASP A 136 -8.23 -12.96 1.09
N LYS A 137 -7.50 -11.91 0.71
CA LYS A 137 -6.50 -11.29 1.59
C LYS A 137 -6.22 -9.83 1.25
N VAL A 138 -5.64 -9.13 2.22
CA VAL A 138 -5.15 -7.77 2.01
C VAL A 138 -3.71 -7.74 1.49
N TYR A 139 -3.43 -6.71 0.72
CA TYR A 139 -2.14 -6.39 0.13
C TYR A 139 -1.80 -4.93 0.42
N LEU A 140 -0.52 -4.63 0.43
CA LEU A 140 -0.01 -3.28 0.38
C LEU A 140 0.28 -2.88 -1.07
N VAL A 141 0.16 -1.59 -1.36
CA VAL A 141 0.49 -0.97 -2.64
C VAL A 141 1.44 0.18 -2.36
N GLU A 142 2.65 0.11 -2.90
CA GLU A 142 3.65 1.18 -2.80
C GLU A 142 3.34 2.27 -3.83
N PRO A 143 2.80 3.43 -3.43
CA PRO A 143 2.35 4.47 -4.35
C PRO A 143 3.50 5.13 -5.13
N GLN A 144 4.76 4.96 -4.71
CA GLN A 144 5.93 5.48 -5.42
C GLN A 144 6.41 4.58 -6.56
N THR A 145 6.02 3.31 -6.59
CA THR A 145 6.54 2.31 -7.54
C THR A 145 5.47 1.42 -8.17
N ASP A 146 4.21 1.56 -7.75
CA ASP A 146 3.07 0.71 -8.08
C ASP A 146 3.23 -0.77 -7.68
N GLU A 147 4.22 -1.09 -6.83
CA GLU A 147 4.43 -2.45 -6.39
C GLU A 147 3.31 -2.91 -5.43
N ILE A 148 2.76 -4.09 -5.69
CA ILE A 148 1.75 -4.73 -4.85
C ILE A 148 2.38 -5.92 -4.13
N TYR A 149 2.40 -5.91 -2.80
CA TYR A 149 3.08 -6.91 -1.98
C TYR A 149 2.31 -7.24 -0.70
N SER A 150 2.63 -8.40 -0.10
CA SER A 150 2.01 -8.81 1.16
C SER A 150 2.58 -8.01 2.33
N TYR A 151 1.78 -7.84 3.37
CA TYR A 151 2.24 -7.14 4.58
C TYR A 151 3.54 -7.77 5.13
N PRO A 152 4.60 -6.97 5.36
CA PRO A 152 5.89 -7.47 5.79
C PRO A 152 5.82 -8.09 7.19
N LYS A 153 6.44 -9.27 7.34
CA LYS A 153 6.45 -9.99 8.62
C LYS A 153 7.32 -9.24 9.63
N GLY A 154 6.73 -8.93 10.79
CA GLY A 154 7.43 -8.32 11.92
C GLY A 154 7.19 -6.81 12.05
N GLU A 155 6.64 -6.17 11.02
CA GLU A 155 6.26 -4.77 11.08
C GLU A 155 4.96 -4.58 11.87
N LYS A 156 4.87 -3.51 12.66
CA LYS A 156 3.70 -3.24 13.47
C LYS A 156 2.83 -2.17 12.80
N PRO A 157 1.56 -2.48 12.47
CA PRO A 157 0.67 -1.47 11.94
C PRO A 157 0.42 -0.41 13.02
N LEU A 158 0.42 0.85 12.64
CA LEU A 158 0.03 1.96 13.50
C LEU A 158 -1.43 2.35 13.24
N ALA A 159 -1.76 2.56 11.96
CA ALA A 159 -3.08 2.99 11.55
C ALA A 159 -3.47 2.45 10.17
N VAL A 160 -4.77 2.22 9.98
CA VAL A 160 -5.42 2.02 8.69
C VAL A 160 -6.58 2.99 8.59
N ILE A 161 -6.62 3.78 7.51
CA ILE A 161 -7.67 4.76 7.24
C ILE A 161 -8.26 4.49 5.86
N LEU A 162 -9.59 4.44 5.78
CA LEU A 162 -10.37 4.23 4.56
C LEU A 162 -11.20 5.44 4.19
#